data_AF-A0A524HGH6-F1
#
_entry.id   AF-A0A524HGH6-F1
#
_cell.length_a   1.000
_cell.length_b   1.000
_cell.length_c   1.000
_cell.angle_alpha   90.00
_cell.angle_beta   90.00
_cell.angle_gamma   90.00
#
_symmetry.space_group_name_H-M   'P 1'
#
loop_
_entity.id
_entity.type
_entity.pdbx_description
1 polymer ?
#
loop_
_entity_poly.entity_id
_entity_poly.type
_entity_poly.pdbx_seq_one_letter_code
_entity_poly.pdbx_strand_id
1 'polypeptide(L)' 'MRTDAAYELLRQFTSPIVAVTSAWRDRTNGMILDSAVRASISPHVPRLSVCVHKWHFSHDLIWNSGQFCL' A
#
# COMPACT_ATOMS: atom_id res chain seq x y z
N MET A 1 -3.80 -6.18 -22.73
CA MET A 1 -3.25 -4.92 -22.17
C MET A 1 -1.79 -4.83 -22.60
N ARG A 2 -1.37 -3.77 -23.30
CA ARG A 2 0.05 -3.57 -23.63
C ARG A 2 0.70 -2.88 -22.43
N THR A 3 1.68 -3.52 -21.81
CA THR A 3 2.38 -2.97 -20.65
C THR A 3 3.57 -2.11 -21.07
N ASP A 4 3.97 -1.19 -20.20
CA ASP A 4 5.14 -0.34 -20.39
C ASP A 4 6.43 -1.10 -20.06
N ALA A 5 7.53 -0.83 -20.77
CA ALA A 5 8.79 -1.53 -20.55
C ALA A 5 9.39 -1.26 -19.14
N ALA A 6 9.21 -0.05 -18.61
CA ALA A 6 9.61 0.26 -17.24
C ALA A 6 8.75 -0.50 -16.23
N TYR A 7 7.45 -0.66 -16.49
CA TYR A 7 6.58 -1.48 -15.63
C TYR A 7 7.08 -2.93 -15.55
N GLU A 8 7.41 -3.55 -16.69
CA GLU A 8 7.92 -4.93 -16.70
C GLU A 8 9.29 -5.05 -16.00
N LEU A 9 10.17 -4.06 -16.15
CA LEU A 9 11.44 -4.03 -15.42
C LEU A 9 11.22 -3.96 -13.91
N LEU A 10 10.34 -3.08 -13.43
CA LEU A 10 10.06 -2.90 -12.00
C LEU A 10 9.50 -4.18 -11.36
N ARG A 11 8.76 -5.00 -12.10
CA ARG A 11 8.24 -6.30 -11.62
C ARG A 11 9.32 -7.33 -11.30
N GLN A 12 10.55 -7.13 -11.77
CA GLN A 12 11.67 -8.00 -11.44
C GLN A 12 12.25 -7.71 -10.05
N PHE A 13 11.93 -6.55 -9.47
CA PHE A 13 12.35 -6.24 -8.10
C PHE A 13 11.49 -6.97 -7.08
N THR A 14 12.14 -7.50 -6.05
CA THR A 14 11.45 -8.23 -4.98
C THR A 14 10.75 -7.24 -4.06
N SER A 15 9.43 -7.37 -3.98
CA SER A 15 8.62 -6.68 -2.99
C SER A 15 7.67 -7.66 -2.31
N PRO A 16 7.40 -7.47 -1.00
CA PRO A 16 6.42 -8.30 -0.32
C PRO A 16 5.02 -8.03 -0.88
N ILE A 17 4.27 -9.09 -1.14
CA ILE A 17 2.84 -8.98 -1.44
C ILE A 17 2.09 -9.05 -0.11
N VAL A 18 1.33 -8.02 0.20
CA VAL A 18 0.58 -7.88 1.47
C VAL A 18 -0.89 -7.55 1.19
N ALA A 19 -1.75 -7.86 2.16
CA ALA A 19 -3.14 -7.43 2.17
C ALA A 19 -3.26 -6.17 3.02
N VAL A 20 -3.77 -5.08 2.44
CA VAL A 20 -4.07 -3.84 3.17
C VAL A 20 -5.56 -3.80 3.42
N THR A 21 -5.97 -3.62 4.68
CA THR A 21 -7.36 -3.34 5.03
C THR A 21 -7.52 -1.91 5.53
N SER A 22 -8.64 -1.30 5.20
CA SER A 22 -8.98 0.05 5.64
C SER A 22 -10.48 0.19 5.91
N ALA A 23 -10.81 1.14 6.80
CA ALA A 23 -12.19 1.41 7.19
C ALA A 23 -12.37 2.90 7.46
N TRP A 24 -13.53 3.43 7.10
CA TRP A 24 -13.97 4.76 7.49
C TRP A 24 -15.50 4.80 7.50
N ARG A 25 -16.08 5.19 8.65
CA ARG A 25 -17.53 5.11 8.91
C ARG A 25 -18.05 3.67 8.70
N ASP A 26 -19.13 3.51 7.95
CA ASP A 26 -19.78 2.24 7.59
C ASP A 26 -19.13 1.54 6.38
N ARG A 27 -17.98 2.02 5.92
CA ARG A 27 -17.29 1.53 4.72
C ARG A 27 -15.99 0.84 5.08
N THR A 28 -15.76 -0.33 4.48
CA THR A 28 -14.54 -1.12 4.62
C THR A 28 -14.02 -1.53 3.24
N ASN A 29 -12.71 -1.76 3.13
CA ASN A 29 -12.12 -2.28 1.90
C ASN A 29 -10.86 -3.12 2.18
N GLY A 30 -10.60 -4.06 1.26
CA GLY A 30 -9.35 -4.81 1.16
C GLY A 30 -8.62 -4.50 -0.15
N MET A 31 -7.29 -4.51 -0.13
CA MET A 31 -6.44 -4.30 -1.30
C MET A 31 -5.22 -5.21 -1.23
N ILE A 32 -4.82 -5.81 -2.35
CA ILE A 32 -3.51 -6.46 -2.46
C ILE A 32 -2.51 -5.42 -2.94
N LEU A 33 -1.37 -5.34 -2.25
CA LEU A 33 -0.35 -4.32 -2.49
C LEU A 33 1.04 -4.94 -2.45
N ASP A 34 1.89 -4.53 -3.39
CA ASP A 34 3.28 -4.97 -3.55
C ASP A 34 4.29 -3.83 -3.32
N SER A 35 3.86 -2.72 -2.71
CA SER A 35 4.68 -1.52 -2.49
C SER A 35 4.99 -1.24 -1.01
N ALA A 36 4.86 -2.25 -0.15
CA ALA A 36 5.12 -2.12 1.29
C ALA A 36 6.62 -2.19 1.58
N VAL A 37 7.14 -1.20 2.31
CA VAL A 37 8.56 -1.10 2.66
C VAL A 37 8.77 -0.63 4.09
N ARG A 38 9.75 -1.23 4.79
CA ARG A 38 10.24 -0.73 6.08
C ARG A 38 10.83 0.67 5.88
N ALA A 39 10.28 1.66 6.58
CA ALA A 39 10.63 3.07 6.45
C ALA A 39 11.42 3.63 7.66
N SER A 40 11.93 2.75 8.52
CA SER A 40 12.78 3.13 9.65
C SER A 40 13.86 2.09 9.89
N ILE A 41 15.05 2.56 10.24
CA ILE A 41 16.16 1.73 10.74
C ILE A 41 16.08 1.60 12.27
N SER A 42 15.47 2.59 12.96
CA SER A 42 15.39 2.61 14.41
C SER A 42 14.47 1.50 14.92
N PRO A 43 14.93 0.60 15.80
CA PRO A 43 14.09 -0.44 16.37
C PRO A 43 13.05 0.12 17.36
N HIS A 44 13.26 1.33 17.89
CA HIS A 44 12.35 1.97 18.84
C HIS A 44 11.28 2.84 18.19
N VAL A 45 11.46 3.19 16.91
CA VAL A 45 10.50 4.01 16.15
C VAL A 45 10.20 3.30 14.83
N PRO A 46 9.46 2.19 14.86
CA PRO A 46 9.13 1.45 13.65
C PRO A 46 8.28 2.31 12.71
N ARG A 47 8.60 2.28 11.42
CA ARG A 47 7.84 2.96 10.38
C ARG A 47 7.69 2.05 9.17
N LEU A 48 6.58 2.22 8.49
CA LEU A 48 6.20 1.52 7.28
C LEU A 48 5.74 2.56 6.26
N SER A 49 6.10 2.37 5.00
CA SER A 49 5.53 3.12 3.88
C SER A 49 4.82 2.16 2.93
N VAL A 50 3.70 2.60 2.38
CA VAL A 50 2.93 1.92 1.33
C VAL A 50 2.55 2.95 0.27
N CYS A 51 2.56 2.57 -1.00
CA CYS A 51 2.16 3.45 -2.10
C CYS A 51 0.76 3.05 -2.59
N VAL A 52 -0.24 3.88 -2.26
CA VAL A 52 -1.63 3.66 -2.66
C VAL A 52 -2.01 4.68 -3.74
N HIS A 53 -2.50 4.19 -4.88
CA HIS A 53 -2.95 5.07 -5.95
C HIS A 53 -4.16 5.91 -5.50
N LYS A 54 -4.20 7.20 -5.83
CA LYS A 54 -5.27 8.13 -5.38
C LYS A 54 -6.67 7.75 -5.85
N TRP A 55 -6.78 7.01 -6.96
CA TRP A 55 -8.07 6.51 -7.45
C TRP A 55 -8.53 5.21 -6.79
N HIS A 56 -7.67 4.56 -6.00
CA HIS A 56 -8.05 3.32 -5.34
C HIS A 56 -8.96 3.64 -4.14
N PHE A 57 -10.06 2.89 -3.96
CA PHE A 57 -11.03 3.16 -2.88
C PHE A 57 -10.38 3.17 -1.47
N SER A 58 -9.40 2.29 -1.23
CA SER A 58 -8.63 2.32 0.03
C SER A 58 -7.91 3.64 0.28
N HIS A 59 -7.48 4.38 -0.74
CA HIS A 59 -6.82 5.68 -0.55
C HIS A 59 -7.73 6.63 0.23
N ASP A 60 -8.99 6.76 -0.17
CA ASP A 60 -9.93 7.66 0.48
C ASP A 60 -10.28 7.20 1.89
N LEU A 61 -10.45 5.89 2.11
CA LEU A 61 -10.69 5.37 3.46
C LEU A 61 -9.50 5.64 4.39
N ILE A 62 -8.27 5.46 3.91
CA ILE A 62 -7.04 5.70 4.67
C ILE A 62 -6.85 7.20 4.92
N TRP A 63 -7.04 8.04 3.90
CA TRP A 63 -6.89 9.49 4.01
C TRP A 63 -7.87 10.08 5.05
N ASN A 64 -9.12 9.64 5.03
CA ASN A 64 -10.15 10.18 5.92
C ASN A 64 -10.09 9.60 7.35
N SER A 65 -9.56 8.39 7.55
CA SER A 65 -9.43 7.77 8.87
C SER A 65 -8.06 7.98 9.52
N GLY A 66 -7.01 8.18 8.72
CA GLY A 66 -5.62 8.10 9.15
C GLY A 66 -5.14 6.69 9.51
N GLN A 67 -5.91 5.64 9.17
CA GLN A 67 -5.67 4.27 9.63
C GLN A 67 -5.72 3.24 8.50
N PHE A 68 -4.87 2.21 8.62
CA PHE A 68 -4.90 0.98 7.83
C PHE A 68 -4.24 -0.17 8.60
N CYS A 69 -4.45 -1.40 8.16
CA CYS A 69 -3.78 -2.60 8.66
C CYS A 69 -3.10 -3.35 7.50
N LEU A 70 -2.02 -4.08 7.81
CA LEU A 70 -1.32 -5.02 6.93
C LEU A 70 -1.47 -6.47 7.43
#